data_AF-A0A0K6IJ37-F1
#
_entry.id   AF-A0A0K6IJ37-F1
#
_cell.length_a   1.000
_cell.length_b   1.000
_cell.length_c   1.000
_cell.angle_alpha   90.00
_cell.angle_beta   90.00
_cell.angle_gamma   90.00
#
_symmetry.space_group_name_H-M   'P 1'
#
loop_
_entity.id
_entity.type
_entity.pdbx_description
1 polymer ?
#
loop_
_entity_poly.entity_id
_entity_poly.type
_entity_poly.pdbx_seq_one_letter_code
_entity_poly.pdbx_strand_id
1 'polypeptide(L)'
;MLDLIVNRITKETDNVVRLELVKADGGALPIYQAGAHIELQLPSGKLRQYSLCRLPTSGKEFEIAVLREPSSRGGSDELHRLKVGDTLQSKLPQNHFLLSNPQASALLMAAGIGITPLIPMAQMLAKSGADFKLHYSAKSSKQAAFYDTLKAAPFADKVAFHFTQEQGQRADIRALLAALPDKRDIYVCGPNDYIHEVLDTARELGWPEARLHREFFKVQRSPEIDSAPREAFQVKLASTGEVFDVEKGLSITQTLELNGIEIPISCEEGWCGTCMTRVLEGIPDHRDTFLSDDERRANNLIMPCCSRSRSDCLVLDI
;
A
#
# COMPACT_ATOMS: atom_id res chain seq x y z
N MET A 1 20.22 -6.31 1.76
CA MET A 1 19.41 -5.90 0.60
C MET A 1 19.59 -6.90 -0.53
N LEU A 2 18.68 -6.91 -1.49
CA LEU A 2 18.79 -7.67 -2.73
C LEU A 2 19.19 -6.71 -3.85
N ASP A 3 20.25 -7.03 -4.58
CA ASP A 3 20.58 -6.36 -5.83
C ASP A 3 19.80 -7.02 -6.97
N LEU A 4 19.00 -6.21 -7.67
CA LEU A 4 18.08 -6.65 -8.71
C LEU A 4 18.44 -6.00 -10.04
N ILE A 5 18.14 -6.72 -11.13
CA ILE A 5 18.25 -6.23 -12.50
C ILE A 5 16.86 -6.26 -13.14
N VAL A 6 16.51 -5.19 -13.86
CA VAL A 6 15.31 -5.16 -14.69
C VAL A 6 15.50 -6.13 -15.87
N ASN A 7 14.87 -7.30 -15.80
CA ASN A 7 14.94 -8.32 -16.83
C ASN A 7 13.97 -8.05 -17.99
N ARG A 8 12.78 -7.53 -17.67
CA ARG A 8 11.73 -7.25 -18.67
C ARG A 8 10.87 -6.08 -18.24
N ILE A 9 10.46 -5.28 -19.22
CA ILE A 9 9.48 -4.20 -19.06
C ILE A 9 8.30 -4.49 -20.00
N THR A 10 7.10 -4.55 -19.46
CA THR A 10 5.86 -4.72 -20.23
C THR A 10 4.96 -3.51 -20.00
N LYS A 11 4.44 -2.91 -21.06
CA LYS A 11 3.44 -1.84 -20.96
C LYS A 11 2.06 -2.47 -20.80
N GLU A 12 1.48 -2.37 -19.60
CA GLU A 12 0.13 -2.91 -19.31
C GLU A 12 -0.96 -1.93 -19.75
N THR A 13 -0.73 -0.62 -19.55
CA THR A 13 -1.60 0.45 -20.04
C THR A 13 -0.74 1.68 -20.38
N ASP A 14 -1.36 2.79 -20.83
CA ASP A 14 -0.63 4.04 -21.03
C ASP A 14 0.07 4.58 -19.78
N ASN A 15 -0.45 4.25 -18.60
CA ASN A 15 0.07 4.74 -17.34
C ASN A 15 0.64 3.62 -16.45
N VAL A 16 0.68 2.37 -16.87
CA VAL A 16 1.18 1.27 -16.05
C VAL A 16 2.25 0.47 -16.78
N VAL A 17 3.42 0.37 -16.16
CA VAL A 17 4.48 -0.55 -16.60
C VAL A 17 4.65 -1.68 -15.59
N ARG A 18 4.82 -2.90 -16.10
CA ARG A 18 5.18 -4.07 -15.32
C ARG A 18 6.67 -4.33 -15.47
N LEU A 19 7.35 -4.45 -14.34
CA LEU A 19 8.78 -4.75 -14.27
C LEU A 19 8.96 -6.17 -13.75
N GLU A 20 9.72 -6.95 -14.49
CA GLU A 20 10.26 -8.22 -14.03
C GLU A 20 11.68 -7.98 -13.53
N LEU A 21 11.93 -8.33 -12.28
CA LEU A 21 13.18 -8.10 -11.58
C LEU A 21 13.80 -9.45 -11.23
N VAL A 22 15.06 -9.65 -11.59
CA VAL A 22 15.83 -10.86 -11.27
C VAL A 22 17.01 -10.49 -10.38
N LYS A 23 17.53 -11.44 -9.60
CA LYS A 23 18.71 -11.22 -8.77
C LYS A 23 19.94 -10.97 -9.64
N ALA A 24 20.74 -9.95 -9.31
CA ALA A 24 21.86 -9.51 -10.14
C ALA A 24 22.95 -10.58 -10.33
N ASP A 25 23.14 -11.46 -9.35
CA ASP A 25 24.08 -12.59 -9.40
C ASP A 25 23.50 -13.85 -10.07
N GLY A 26 22.27 -13.79 -10.60
CA GLY A 26 21.56 -14.92 -11.21
C GLY A 26 21.02 -15.95 -10.22
N GLY A 27 21.14 -15.71 -8.91
CA GLY A 27 20.63 -16.59 -7.86
C GLY A 27 19.11 -16.57 -7.70
N ALA A 28 18.62 -17.40 -6.80
CA ALA A 28 17.20 -17.43 -6.46
C ALA A 28 16.79 -16.23 -5.61
N LEU A 29 15.55 -15.77 -5.82
CA LEU A 29 14.88 -14.78 -4.99
C LEU A 29 14.12 -15.45 -3.84
N PRO A 30 13.96 -14.78 -2.68
CA PRO A 30 13.14 -15.27 -1.59
C PRO A 30 11.71 -15.57 -2.04
N ILE A 31 11.16 -16.69 -1.56
CA ILE A 31 9.72 -16.96 -1.70
C ILE A 31 8.91 -16.01 -0.81
N TYR A 32 7.68 -15.74 -1.20
CA TYR A 32 6.76 -14.84 -0.51
C TYR A 32 5.32 -15.33 -0.64
N GLN A 33 4.47 -14.85 0.26
CA GLN A 33 3.03 -15.16 0.26
C GLN A 33 2.25 -14.11 -0.54
N ALA A 34 1.04 -14.47 -0.99
CA ALA A 34 0.14 -13.52 -1.65
C ALA A 34 -0.12 -12.29 -0.77
N GLY A 35 -0.14 -11.11 -1.39
CA GLY A 35 -0.24 -9.81 -0.71
C GLY A 35 1.11 -9.20 -0.29
N ALA A 36 2.23 -9.89 -0.51
CA ALA A 36 3.55 -9.33 -0.20
C ALA A 36 3.92 -8.15 -1.12
N HIS A 37 4.74 -7.25 -0.59
CA HIS A 37 5.37 -6.15 -1.31
C HIS A 37 6.89 -6.16 -1.08
N ILE A 38 7.60 -5.45 -1.95
CA ILE A 38 9.01 -5.11 -1.76
C ILE A 38 9.17 -3.60 -1.65
N GLU A 39 10.14 -3.18 -0.85
CA GLU A 39 10.59 -1.79 -0.81
C GLU A 39 11.82 -1.64 -1.70
N LEU A 40 11.69 -0.82 -2.74
CA LEU A 40 12.74 -0.49 -3.68
C LEU A 40 13.41 0.83 -3.30
N GLN A 41 14.74 0.84 -3.36
CA GLN A 41 15.51 2.07 -3.42
C GLN A 41 15.60 2.51 -4.88
N LEU A 42 15.01 3.67 -5.18
CA LEU A 42 15.06 4.29 -6.49
C LEU A 42 16.42 4.96 -6.73
N PRO A 43 16.84 5.19 -7.99
CA PRO A 43 18.08 5.90 -8.29
C PRO A 43 18.22 7.28 -7.61
N SER A 44 17.11 7.96 -7.32
CA SER A 44 17.04 9.19 -6.54
C SER A 44 17.31 9.02 -5.03
N GLY A 45 17.54 7.80 -4.56
CA GLY A 45 17.70 7.44 -3.15
C GLY A 45 16.37 7.23 -2.39
N LYS A 46 15.22 7.57 -3.01
CA LYS A 46 13.90 7.42 -2.39
C LYS A 46 13.53 5.95 -2.23
N LEU A 47 12.87 5.62 -1.13
CA LEU A 47 12.29 4.29 -0.89
C LEU A 47 10.82 4.25 -1.31
N ARG A 48 10.41 3.24 -2.08
CA ARG A 48 9.01 3.05 -2.50
C ARG A 48 8.61 1.59 -2.44
N GLN A 49 7.40 1.35 -1.97
CA GLN A 49 6.84 0.01 -1.83
C GLN A 49 5.97 -0.34 -3.04
N TYR A 50 6.11 -1.57 -3.54
CA TYR A 50 5.31 -2.10 -4.63
C TYR A 50 4.90 -3.53 -4.32
N SER A 51 3.60 -3.80 -4.39
CA SER A 51 3.07 -5.16 -4.23
C SER A 51 3.59 -6.06 -5.34
N LEU A 52 4.04 -7.25 -4.95
CA LEU A 52 4.42 -8.31 -5.89
C LEU A 52 3.15 -8.82 -6.55
N CYS A 53 3.08 -8.75 -7.88
CA CYS A 53 1.84 -8.98 -8.63
C CYS A 53 1.68 -10.39 -9.20
N ARG A 54 2.52 -11.34 -8.76
CA ARG A 54 2.49 -12.74 -9.18
C ARG A 54 2.95 -13.66 -8.05
N LEU A 55 2.44 -14.89 -8.00
CA LEU A 55 2.97 -15.91 -7.09
C LEU A 55 4.39 -16.38 -7.50
N PRO A 56 5.27 -16.65 -6.53
CA PRO A 56 6.62 -17.14 -6.80
C PRO A 56 6.57 -18.61 -7.20
N THR A 57 6.40 -18.87 -8.50
CA THR A 57 6.34 -20.25 -9.03
C THR A 57 7.72 -20.82 -9.36
N SER A 58 8.64 -19.98 -9.84
CA SER A 58 10.03 -20.33 -10.20
C SER A 58 11.05 -19.95 -9.11
N GLY A 59 10.71 -18.96 -8.27
CA GLY A 59 11.66 -18.32 -7.34
C GLY A 59 12.77 -17.54 -8.05
N LYS A 60 12.63 -17.22 -9.35
CA LYS A 60 13.67 -16.53 -10.13
C LYS A 60 13.39 -15.05 -10.36
N GLU A 61 12.12 -14.67 -10.34
CA GLU A 61 11.70 -13.30 -10.64
C GLU A 61 10.73 -12.75 -9.60
N PHE A 62 10.87 -11.46 -9.33
CA PHE A 62 9.84 -10.61 -8.76
C PHE A 62 9.14 -9.87 -9.90
N GLU A 63 7.82 -9.76 -9.83
CA GLU A 63 7.06 -8.92 -10.74
C GLU A 63 6.34 -7.84 -9.95
N ILE A 64 6.51 -6.59 -10.37
CA ILE A 64 5.77 -5.44 -9.83
C ILE A 64 5.11 -4.68 -10.98
N ALA A 65 4.00 -3.99 -10.70
CA ALA A 65 3.42 -3.05 -11.65
C ALA A 65 3.35 -1.64 -11.04
N VAL A 66 3.85 -0.68 -11.80
CA VAL A 66 4.04 0.70 -11.38
C VAL A 66 3.05 1.55 -12.16
N LEU A 67 2.16 2.23 -11.44
CA LEU A 67 1.31 3.27 -11.98
C LEU A 67 2.10 4.59 -12.02
N ARG A 68 2.19 5.19 -13.20
CA ARG A 68 2.66 6.56 -13.39
C ARG A 68 1.67 7.51 -12.74
N GLU A 69 2.14 8.23 -11.75
CA GLU A 69 1.33 9.20 -11.04
C GLU A 69 1.85 10.60 -11.35
N PRO A 70 1.11 11.41 -12.12
CA PRO A 70 1.53 12.77 -12.49
C PRO A 70 1.82 13.66 -11.27
N SER A 71 1.09 13.46 -10.18
CA SER A 71 1.28 14.20 -8.92
C SER A 71 2.32 13.57 -7.97
N SER A 72 3.07 12.57 -8.42
CA SER A 72 4.03 11.89 -7.54
C SER A 72 5.18 12.82 -7.15
N ARG A 73 5.80 12.53 -6.00
CA ARG A 73 7.09 13.12 -5.59
C ARG A 73 8.26 12.68 -6.50
N GLY A 74 8.01 12.26 -7.75
CA GLY A 74 8.97 11.82 -8.76
C GLY A 74 9.26 10.31 -8.82
N GLY A 75 8.80 9.52 -7.85
CA GLY A 75 9.22 8.12 -7.72
C GLY A 75 8.66 7.16 -8.77
N SER A 76 7.39 7.29 -9.16
CA SER A 76 6.84 6.43 -10.22
C SER A 76 7.36 6.83 -11.60
N ASP A 77 7.54 8.12 -11.85
CA ASP A 77 8.14 8.64 -13.09
C ASP A 77 9.56 8.11 -13.33
N GLU A 78 10.33 7.92 -12.27
CA GLU A 78 11.66 7.35 -12.30
C GLU A 78 11.66 5.88 -12.75
N LEU A 79 10.79 5.05 -12.16
CA LEU A 79 10.66 3.65 -12.58
C LEU A 79 10.15 3.51 -14.02
N HIS A 80 9.33 4.44 -14.50
CA HIS A 80 8.88 4.46 -15.90
C HIS A 80 9.98 4.80 -16.91
N ARG A 81 11.12 5.34 -16.46
CA ARG A 81 12.27 5.67 -17.32
C ARG A 81 13.33 4.57 -17.33
N LEU A 82 13.18 3.55 -16.48
CA LEU A 82 14.10 2.41 -16.46
C LEU A 82 14.10 1.68 -17.79
N LYS A 83 15.23 1.02 -18.05
CA LYS A 83 15.47 0.16 -19.19
C LYS A 83 15.83 -1.23 -18.69
N VAL A 84 15.64 -2.22 -19.57
CA VAL A 84 16.17 -3.56 -19.33
C VAL A 84 17.67 -3.48 -19.10
N GLY A 85 18.15 -4.15 -18.06
CA GLY A 85 19.54 -4.10 -17.61
C GLY A 85 19.82 -3.09 -16.49
N ASP A 86 18.92 -2.14 -16.23
CA ASP A 86 19.10 -1.21 -15.11
C ASP A 86 19.04 -1.95 -13.76
N THR A 87 19.81 -1.48 -12.79
CA THR A 87 19.91 -2.07 -11.45
C THR A 87 19.03 -1.34 -10.44
N LEU A 88 18.43 -2.10 -9.53
CA LEU A 88 17.68 -1.59 -8.39
C LEU A 88 18.11 -2.33 -7.12
N GLN A 89 17.91 -1.71 -5.97
CA GLN A 89 18.07 -2.40 -4.68
C GLN A 89 16.72 -2.56 -4.01
N SER A 90 16.52 -3.70 -3.36
CA SER A 90 15.31 -3.93 -2.56
C SER A 90 15.62 -4.45 -1.17
N LYS A 91 14.72 -4.17 -0.22
CA LYS A 91 14.60 -4.97 1.00
C LYS A 91 13.99 -6.34 0.66
N LEU A 92 14.04 -7.26 1.61
CA LEU A 92 13.33 -8.55 1.49
C LEU A 92 11.82 -8.32 1.44
N PRO A 93 11.04 -9.23 0.82
CA PRO A 93 9.59 -9.14 0.80
C PRO A 93 8.99 -9.04 2.22
N GLN A 94 8.03 -8.14 2.39
CA GLN A 94 7.21 -8.00 3.60
C GLN A 94 5.75 -8.23 3.22
N ASN A 95 4.92 -8.65 4.18
CA ASN A 95 3.51 -8.90 3.91
C ASN A 95 2.62 -8.44 5.08
N HIS A 96 1.92 -7.34 4.87
CA HIS A 96 0.92 -6.79 5.81
C HIS A 96 -0.51 -7.02 5.32
N PHE A 97 -0.68 -7.64 4.15
CA PHE A 97 -1.95 -7.92 3.51
C PHE A 97 -2.07 -9.41 3.20
N LEU A 98 -1.85 -10.23 4.23
CA LEU A 98 -1.81 -11.68 4.11
C LEU A 98 -3.18 -12.26 3.71
N LEU A 99 -3.18 -13.18 2.75
CA LEU A 99 -4.32 -14.07 2.54
C LEU A 99 -4.40 -15.07 3.70
N SER A 100 -5.21 -14.76 4.70
CA SER A 100 -5.26 -15.43 6.01
C SER A 100 -5.54 -16.94 5.91
N ASN A 101 -6.47 -17.33 5.01
CA ASN A 101 -6.81 -18.73 4.78
C ASN A 101 -6.96 -19.02 3.27
N PRO A 102 -5.93 -19.59 2.63
CA PRO A 102 -5.97 -19.94 1.21
C PRO A 102 -7.03 -20.98 0.82
N GLN A 103 -7.66 -21.65 1.78
CA GLN A 103 -8.69 -22.68 1.56
C GLN A 103 -10.11 -22.17 1.83
N ALA A 104 -10.25 -20.97 2.41
CA ALA A 104 -11.55 -20.37 2.69
C ALA A 104 -12.10 -19.62 1.47
N SER A 105 -13.43 -19.45 1.44
CA SER A 105 -14.05 -18.60 0.44
C SER A 105 -13.64 -17.15 0.65
N ALA A 106 -13.43 -16.41 -0.44
CA ALA A 106 -13.00 -15.01 -0.39
C ALA A 106 -13.69 -14.16 -1.45
N LEU A 107 -13.82 -12.87 -1.15
CA LEU A 107 -14.19 -11.82 -2.09
C LEU A 107 -13.00 -10.89 -2.26
N LEU A 108 -12.50 -10.77 -3.48
CA LEU A 108 -11.40 -9.86 -3.82
C LEU A 108 -11.96 -8.63 -4.52
N MET A 109 -11.71 -7.45 -3.97
CA MET A 109 -12.27 -6.17 -4.43
C MET A 109 -11.12 -5.25 -4.85
N ALA A 110 -10.88 -5.14 -6.15
CA ALA A 110 -9.78 -4.37 -6.71
C ALA A 110 -10.28 -3.10 -7.41
N ALA A 111 -9.55 -1.99 -7.26
CA ALA A 111 -9.73 -0.82 -8.10
C ALA A 111 -8.40 -0.24 -8.61
N GLY A 112 -8.34 0.03 -9.92
CA GLY A 112 -7.15 0.60 -10.56
C GLY A 112 -5.89 -0.26 -10.37
N ILE A 113 -4.79 0.35 -9.89
CA ILE A 113 -3.54 -0.38 -9.64
C ILE A 113 -3.62 -1.29 -8.40
N GLY A 114 -4.65 -1.13 -7.54
CA GLY A 114 -4.94 -2.02 -6.39
C GLY A 114 -5.17 -3.49 -6.75
N ILE A 115 -5.22 -3.82 -8.04
CA ILE A 115 -5.25 -5.19 -8.55
C ILE A 115 -3.97 -5.98 -8.22
N THR A 116 -2.81 -5.30 -8.06
CA THR A 116 -1.51 -5.97 -7.93
C THR A 116 -1.41 -6.98 -6.78
N PRO A 117 -1.77 -6.68 -5.52
CA PRO A 117 -1.72 -7.65 -4.43
C PRO A 117 -2.82 -8.72 -4.56
N LEU A 118 -3.92 -8.41 -5.24
CA LEU A 118 -5.08 -9.30 -5.36
C LEU A 118 -4.91 -10.36 -6.44
N ILE A 119 -4.08 -10.14 -7.46
CA ILE A 119 -3.72 -11.17 -8.47
C ILE A 119 -3.10 -12.41 -7.83
N PRO A 120 -2.03 -12.34 -7.02
CA PRO A 120 -1.47 -13.52 -6.38
C PRO A 120 -2.41 -14.16 -5.36
N MET A 121 -3.33 -13.39 -4.75
CA MET A 121 -4.39 -13.98 -3.92
C MET A 121 -5.35 -14.82 -4.77
N ALA A 122 -5.83 -14.29 -5.90
CA ALA A 122 -6.66 -15.04 -6.85
C ALA A 122 -5.95 -16.29 -7.39
N GLN A 123 -4.66 -16.18 -7.72
CA GLN A 123 -3.84 -17.32 -8.14
C GLN A 123 -3.75 -18.38 -7.05
N MET A 124 -3.59 -17.98 -5.77
CA MET A 124 -3.48 -18.91 -4.65
C MET A 124 -4.81 -19.61 -4.38
N LEU A 125 -5.92 -18.86 -4.36
CA LEU A 125 -7.28 -19.39 -4.19
C LEU A 125 -7.68 -20.33 -5.34
N ALA A 126 -7.29 -19.99 -6.58
CA ALA A 126 -7.50 -20.87 -7.72
C ALA A 126 -6.68 -22.16 -7.59
N LYS A 127 -5.41 -22.06 -7.19
CA LYS A 127 -4.52 -23.21 -6.99
C LYS A 127 -5.01 -24.14 -5.87
N SER A 128 -5.62 -23.60 -4.81
CA SER A 128 -6.19 -24.38 -3.70
C SER A 128 -7.56 -24.96 -3.99
N GLY A 129 -8.24 -24.50 -5.05
CA GLY A 129 -9.63 -24.88 -5.34
C GLY A 129 -10.67 -24.14 -4.49
N ALA A 130 -10.27 -23.12 -3.74
CA ALA A 130 -11.18 -22.31 -2.94
C ALA A 130 -12.20 -21.55 -3.82
N ASP A 131 -13.41 -21.33 -3.28
CA ASP A 131 -14.41 -20.49 -3.94
C ASP A 131 -14.04 -19.01 -3.78
N PHE A 132 -14.04 -18.26 -4.87
CA PHE A 132 -13.80 -16.81 -4.79
C PHE A 132 -14.39 -16.07 -5.99
N LYS A 133 -14.56 -14.77 -5.81
CA LYS A 133 -14.82 -13.82 -6.89
C LYS A 133 -13.84 -12.65 -6.80
N LEU A 134 -13.33 -12.22 -7.95
CA LEU A 134 -12.52 -11.02 -8.09
C LEU A 134 -13.34 -9.97 -8.85
N HIS A 135 -13.77 -8.94 -8.15
CA HIS A 135 -14.37 -7.76 -8.77
C HIS A 135 -13.27 -6.74 -9.05
N TYR A 136 -13.06 -6.41 -10.32
CA TYR A 136 -12.04 -5.46 -10.74
C TYR A 136 -12.66 -4.23 -11.39
N SER A 137 -12.59 -3.11 -10.66
CA SER A 137 -13.08 -1.80 -11.10
C SER A 137 -11.99 -0.98 -11.78
N ALA A 138 -12.28 -0.46 -12.97
CA ALA A 138 -11.42 0.49 -13.68
C ALA A 138 -12.27 1.47 -14.50
N LYS A 139 -11.63 2.45 -15.15
CA LYS A 139 -12.35 3.37 -16.04
C LYS A 139 -12.82 2.67 -17.32
N SER A 140 -11.95 1.86 -17.92
CA SER A 140 -12.20 1.07 -19.12
C SER A 140 -11.25 -0.12 -19.16
N SER A 141 -11.54 -1.09 -20.03
CA SER A 141 -10.65 -2.22 -20.36
C SER A 141 -9.24 -1.76 -20.71
N LYS A 142 -9.09 -0.68 -21.50
CA LYS A 142 -7.79 -0.09 -21.88
C LYS A 142 -6.98 0.48 -20.71
N GLN A 143 -7.65 0.83 -19.61
CA GLN A 143 -7.03 1.38 -18.40
C GLN A 143 -6.94 0.35 -17.26
N ALA A 144 -7.39 -0.88 -17.49
CA ALA A 144 -7.28 -1.98 -16.56
C ALA A 144 -5.95 -2.71 -16.78
N ALA A 145 -4.99 -2.50 -15.88
CA ALA A 145 -3.73 -3.26 -15.92
C ALA A 145 -4.04 -4.76 -15.77
N PHE A 146 -3.27 -5.62 -16.45
CA PHE A 146 -3.49 -7.07 -16.46
C PHE A 146 -4.82 -7.53 -17.07
N TYR A 147 -5.56 -6.70 -17.82
CA TYR A 147 -6.84 -7.09 -18.42
C TYR A 147 -6.75 -8.39 -19.22
N ASP A 148 -5.84 -8.46 -20.19
CA ASP A 148 -5.65 -9.63 -21.04
C ASP A 148 -5.14 -10.84 -20.22
N THR A 149 -4.26 -10.59 -19.25
CA THR A 149 -3.74 -11.63 -18.34
C THR A 149 -4.86 -12.26 -17.53
N LEU A 150 -5.77 -11.46 -16.97
CA LEU A 150 -6.91 -11.94 -16.18
C LEU A 150 -7.96 -12.63 -17.05
N LYS A 151 -8.18 -12.16 -18.27
CA LYS A 151 -9.07 -12.81 -19.26
C LYS A 151 -8.55 -14.18 -19.72
N ALA A 152 -7.24 -14.36 -19.77
CA ALA A 152 -6.59 -15.62 -20.14
C ALA A 152 -6.29 -16.53 -18.94
N ALA A 153 -6.56 -16.08 -17.70
CA ALA A 153 -6.25 -16.84 -16.51
C ALA A 153 -7.11 -18.11 -16.40
N PRO A 154 -6.62 -19.20 -15.77
CA PRO A 154 -7.42 -20.40 -15.52
C PRO A 154 -8.66 -20.17 -14.65
N PHE A 155 -8.75 -19.02 -13.99
CA PHE A 155 -9.86 -18.58 -13.13
C PHE A 155 -10.62 -17.38 -13.73
N ALA A 156 -10.55 -17.16 -15.05
CA ALA A 156 -11.19 -16.03 -15.72
C ALA A 156 -12.72 -15.96 -15.48
N ASP A 157 -13.38 -17.10 -15.27
CA ASP A 157 -14.80 -17.23 -14.90
C ASP A 157 -15.12 -16.72 -13.48
N LYS A 158 -14.10 -16.55 -12.64
CA LYS A 158 -14.18 -15.95 -11.31
C LYS A 158 -13.89 -14.44 -11.31
N VAL A 159 -13.54 -13.85 -12.46
CA VAL A 159 -13.25 -12.41 -12.59
C VAL A 159 -14.45 -11.67 -13.18
N ALA A 160 -14.88 -10.62 -12.50
CA ALA A 160 -15.92 -9.71 -12.96
C ALA A 160 -15.34 -8.30 -13.09
N PHE A 161 -15.40 -7.75 -14.31
CA PHE A 161 -14.89 -6.42 -14.61
C PHE A 161 -16.00 -5.37 -14.53
N HIS A 162 -15.69 -4.25 -13.89
CA HIS A 162 -16.59 -3.10 -13.75
C HIS A 162 -15.93 -1.85 -14.35
N PHE A 163 -16.39 -1.43 -15.52
CA PHE A 163 -15.77 -0.38 -16.31
C PHE A 163 -16.68 0.82 -16.42
N THR A 164 -16.41 1.86 -15.64
CA THR A 164 -17.32 3.01 -15.50
C THR A 164 -17.60 3.74 -16.81
N GLN A 165 -16.63 3.86 -17.71
CA GLN A 165 -16.79 4.52 -19.01
C GLN A 165 -17.50 3.65 -20.05
N GLU A 166 -17.49 2.32 -19.89
CA GLU A 166 -18.12 1.38 -20.83
C GLU A 166 -19.55 1.02 -20.38
N GLN A 167 -19.77 0.93 -19.06
CA GLN A 167 -21.05 0.55 -18.44
C GLN A 167 -21.87 1.76 -17.99
N GLY A 168 -21.29 2.97 -17.97
CA GLY A 168 -21.95 4.21 -17.57
C GLY A 168 -22.13 4.40 -16.06
N GLN A 169 -21.74 3.44 -15.22
CA GLN A 169 -21.86 3.50 -13.77
C GLN A 169 -20.73 2.72 -13.05
N ARG A 170 -20.50 3.04 -11.78
CA ARG A 170 -19.65 2.25 -10.88
C ARG A 170 -20.30 0.91 -10.56
N ALA A 171 -19.49 -0.05 -10.14
CA ALA A 171 -19.98 -1.28 -9.53
C ALA A 171 -20.91 -0.95 -8.37
N ASP A 172 -22.07 -1.59 -8.30
CA ASP A 172 -22.96 -1.48 -7.15
C ASP A 172 -22.42 -2.35 -6.01
N ILE A 173 -21.58 -1.74 -5.16
CA ILE A 173 -20.91 -2.42 -4.05
C ILE A 173 -21.92 -3.04 -3.09
N ARG A 174 -23.03 -2.36 -2.81
CA ARG A 174 -24.07 -2.89 -1.93
C ARG A 174 -24.73 -4.11 -2.51
N ALA A 175 -25.10 -4.10 -3.79
CA ALA A 175 -25.70 -5.26 -4.44
C ALA A 175 -24.73 -6.46 -4.47
N LEU A 176 -23.44 -6.21 -4.76
CA LEU A 176 -22.41 -7.25 -4.76
C LEU A 176 -22.25 -7.92 -3.38
N LEU A 177 -22.20 -7.11 -2.32
CA LEU A 177 -22.07 -7.63 -0.96
C LEU A 177 -23.36 -8.28 -0.45
N ALA A 178 -24.53 -7.72 -0.74
CA ALA A 178 -25.82 -8.27 -0.33
C ALA A 178 -26.10 -9.66 -0.95
N ALA A 179 -25.49 -9.98 -2.09
CA ALA A 179 -25.58 -11.29 -2.74
C ALA A 179 -24.79 -12.40 -2.02
N LEU A 180 -24.01 -12.08 -0.97
CA LEU A 180 -23.11 -13.01 -0.28
C LEU A 180 -23.52 -13.21 1.20
N PRO A 181 -24.50 -14.08 1.49
CA PRO A 181 -24.99 -14.27 2.85
C PRO A 181 -23.99 -15.01 3.76
N ASP A 182 -22.99 -15.69 3.20
CA ASP A 182 -21.97 -16.44 3.93
C ASP A 182 -20.93 -15.56 4.64
N LYS A 183 -20.97 -14.24 4.36
CA LYS A 183 -20.10 -13.22 4.95
C LYS A 183 -18.63 -13.58 4.89
N ARG A 184 -18.19 -14.19 3.79
CA ARG A 184 -16.80 -14.61 3.55
C ARG A 184 -15.79 -13.46 3.70
N ASP A 185 -14.51 -13.80 3.79
CA ASP A 185 -13.44 -12.79 3.93
C ASP A 185 -13.41 -11.85 2.72
N ILE A 186 -13.30 -10.55 2.98
CA ILE A 186 -13.18 -9.50 1.98
C ILE A 186 -11.74 -8.99 2.00
N TYR A 187 -11.08 -9.00 0.84
CA TYR A 187 -9.78 -8.39 0.62
C TYR A 187 -9.95 -7.24 -0.37
N VAL A 188 -9.76 -6.00 0.09
CA VAL A 188 -9.96 -4.81 -0.73
C VAL A 188 -8.67 -4.00 -0.90
N CYS A 189 -8.38 -3.58 -2.13
CA CYS A 189 -7.27 -2.68 -2.43
C CYS A 189 -7.61 -1.77 -3.61
N GLY A 190 -7.32 -0.47 -3.47
CA GLY A 190 -7.65 0.54 -4.46
C GLY A 190 -7.53 1.96 -3.91
N PRO A 191 -8.14 2.96 -4.59
CA PRO A 191 -8.30 4.31 -4.04
C PRO A 191 -9.06 4.30 -2.70
N ASN A 192 -8.78 5.28 -1.84
CA ASN A 192 -9.34 5.32 -0.48
C ASN A 192 -10.87 5.36 -0.48
N ASP A 193 -11.49 6.15 -1.36
CA ASP A 193 -12.95 6.22 -1.48
C ASP A 193 -13.56 4.86 -1.80
N TYR A 194 -12.91 4.09 -2.68
CA TYR A 194 -13.31 2.72 -3.01
C TYR A 194 -13.15 1.77 -1.83
N ILE A 195 -12.02 1.82 -1.12
CA ILE A 195 -11.79 0.98 0.07
C ILE A 195 -12.85 1.28 1.13
N HIS A 196 -13.06 2.56 1.47
CA HIS A 196 -14.06 2.96 2.46
C HIS A 196 -15.47 2.55 2.06
N GLU A 197 -15.88 2.78 0.81
CA GLU A 197 -17.20 2.36 0.32
C GLU A 197 -17.42 0.85 0.51
N VAL A 198 -16.43 0.01 0.18
CA VAL A 198 -16.52 -1.45 0.38
C VAL A 198 -16.63 -1.82 1.85
N LEU A 199 -15.76 -1.26 2.71
CA LEU A 199 -15.71 -1.62 4.12
C LEU A 199 -16.94 -1.13 4.88
N ASP A 200 -17.37 0.10 4.65
CA ASP A 200 -18.52 0.68 5.35
C ASP A 200 -19.81 -0.01 4.92
N THR A 201 -19.96 -0.29 3.62
CA THR A 201 -21.10 -1.08 3.13
C THR A 201 -21.11 -2.50 3.73
N ALA A 202 -19.94 -3.16 3.86
CA ALA A 202 -19.85 -4.47 4.49
C ALA A 202 -20.25 -4.42 5.97
N ARG A 203 -19.80 -3.40 6.71
CA ARG A 203 -20.16 -3.18 8.12
C ARG A 203 -21.66 -2.96 8.30
N GLU A 204 -22.29 -2.15 7.44
CA GLU A 204 -23.73 -1.94 7.45
C GLU A 204 -24.52 -3.23 7.16
N LEU A 205 -23.99 -4.11 6.31
CA LEU A 205 -24.55 -5.44 6.07
C LEU A 205 -24.16 -6.48 7.15
N GLY A 206 -23.44 -6.04 8.18
CA GLY A 206 -23.09 -6.81 9.36
C GLY A 206 -21.94 -7.80 9.17
N TRP A 207 -20.96 -7.49 8.31
CA TRP A 207 -19.71 -8.25 8.29
C TRP A 207 -18.94 -8.07 9.60
N PRO A 208 -18.36 -9.14 10.18
CA PRO A 208 -17.42 -9.02 11.28
C PRO A 208 -16.13 -8.32 10.82
N GLU A 209 -15.60 -7.39 11.63
CA GLU A 209 -14.36 -6.65 11.31
C GLU A 209 -13.17 -7.59 11.03
N ALA A 210 -13.12 -8.74 11.71
CA ALA A 210 -12.07 -9.75 11.52
C ALA A 210 -12.01 -10.37 10.10
N ARG A 211 -13.08 -10.20 9.30
CA ARG A 211 -13.17 -10.67 7.91
C ARG A 211 -12.93 -9.56 6.88
N LEU A 212 -12.59 -8.36 7.33
CA LEU A 212 -12.41 -7.18 6.50
C LEU A 212 -10.92 -6.83 6.41
N HIS A 213 -10.29 -7.21 5.31
CA HIS A 213 -8.86 -7.01 5.06
C HIS A 213 -8.67 -5.93 4.00
N ARG A 214 -7.68 -5.06 4.20
CA ARG A 214 -7.42 -3.91 3.32
C ARG A 214 -5.92 -3.61 3.18
N GLU A 215 -5.54 -3.06 2.03
CA GLU A 215 -4.22 -2.45 1.81
C GLU A 215 -4.39 -1.07 1.15
N PHE A 216 -3.71 -0.06 1.70
CA PHE A 216 -3.69 1.31 1.17
C PHE A 216 -2.39 1.56 0.39
N PHE A 217 -2.48 2.13 -0.81
CA PHE A 217 -1.30 2.49 -1.63
C PHE A 217 -0.88 3.94 -1.53
N LYS A 218 -1.80 4.80 -1.09
CA LYS A 218 -1.53 6.21 -0.88
C LYS A 218 -2.29 6.67 0.34
N VAL A 219 -1.63 7.52 1.12
CA VAL A 219 -2.34 8.45 1.98
C VAL A 219 -2.86 9.56 1.07
N GLN A 220 -4.17 9.70 0.93
CA GLN A 220 -4.71 11.01 0.59
C GLN A 220 -4.56 11.86 1.86
N ARG A 221 -3.46 12.61 1.95
CA ARG A 221 -3.43 13.75 2.86
C ARG A 221 -4.35 14.79 2.25
N SER A 222 -5.24 15.37 3.05
CA SER A 222 -6.07 16.46 2.53
C SER A 222 -5.14 17.56 2.00
N PRO A 223 -5.49 18.25 0.90
CA PRO A 223 -4.71 19.39 0.42
C PRO A 223 -4.46 20.41 1.52
N GLU A 224 -5.42 20.55 2.44
CA GLU A 224 -5.33 21.35 3.65
C GLU A 224 -4.18 20.88 4.56
N ILE A 225 -4.04 19.58 4.84
CA ILE A 225 -2.95 19.01 5.65
C ILE A 225 -1.56 19.18 5.00
N ASP A 226 -1.48 19.05 3.67
CA ASP A 226 -0.23 19.23 2.93
C ASP A 226 0.15 20.72 2.75
N SER A 227 -0.85 21.59 2.62
CA SER A 227 -0.69 23.05 2.56
C SER A 227 -0.58 23.72 3.94
N ALA A 228 -0.91 22.99 5.01
CA ALA A 228 -0.89 23.53 6.36
C ALA A 228 0.54 23.97 6.71
N PRO A 229 0.71 25.21 7.23
CA PRO A 229 2.02 25.73 7.60
C PRO A 229 2.78 24.71 8.43
N ARG A 230 4.03 24.46 8.04
CA ARG A 230 4.96 23.64 8.81
C ARG A 230 5.77 24.59 9.66
N GLU A 231 5.35 24.82 10.89
CA GLU A 231 6.15 25.58 11.85
C GLU A 231 7.20 24.67 12.50
N ALA A 232 8.33 25.26 12.90
CA ALA A 232 9.34 24.55 13.67
C ALA A 232 8.81 24.30 15.09
N PHE A 233 9.18 23.17 15.67
CA PHE A 233 8.82 22.79 17.03
C PHE A 233 9.90 21.87 17.60
N GLN A 234 9.82 21.58 18.89
CA GLN A 234 10.79 20.73 19.58
C GLN A 234 10.21 19.33 19.85
N VAL A 235 11.09 18.33 19.82
CA VAL A 235 10.79 16.99 20.30
C VAL A 235 11.77 16.64 21.39
N LYS A 236 11.27 16.27 22.57
CA LYS A 236 12.05 15.77 23.69
C LYS A 236 11.86 14.26 23.82
N LEU A 237 12.96 13.52 23.96
CA LEU A 237 12.91 12.09 24.26
C LEU A 237 12.75 11.89 25.76
N ALA A 238 11.80 11.06 26.17
CA ALA A 238 11.55 10.79 27.58
C ALA A 238 12.69 10.02 28.24
N SER A 239 13.35 9.11 27.50
CA SER A 239 14.40 8.26 28.04
C SER A 239 15.69 9.01 28.35
N THR A 240 16.11 9.94 27.48
CA THR A 240 17.38 10.68 27.63
C THR A 240 17.20 12.12 28.11
N GLY A 241 16.02 12.70 27.91
CA GLY A 241 15.75 14.11 28.14
C GLY A 241 16.30 15.05 27.07
N GLU A 242 16.96 14.52 26.04
CA GLU A 242 17.49 15.30 24.91
C GLU A 242 16.36 15.95 24.12
N VAL A 243 16.65 17.12 23.55
CA VAL A 243 15.69 17.96 22.82
C VAL A 243 16.24 18.24 21.43
N PHE A 244 15.41 18.01 20.42
CA PHE A 244 15.75 18.21 19.01
C PHE A 244 14.79 19.20 18.36
N ASP A 245 15.34 20.11 17.56
CA ASP A 245 14.56 21.04 16.76
C ASP A 245 14.10 20.36 15.45
N VAL A 246 12.79 20.27 15.27
CA VAL A 246 12.17 19.77 14.03
C VAL A 246 11.90 20.94 13.11
N GLU A 247 12.78 21.13 12.13
CA GLU A 247 12.65 22.21 11.16
C GLU A 247 11.37 22.11 10.31
N LYS A 248 10.99 23.22 9.66
CA LYS A 248 9.80 23.32 8.80
C LYS A 248 9.80 22.28 7.67
N GLY A 249 10.98 21.94 7.13
CA GLY A 249 11.15 21.01 6.02
C GLY A 249 11.22 19.53 6.43
N LEU A 250 11.45 19.24 7.72
CA LEU A 250 11.73 17.89 8.20
C LEU A 250 10.55 17.29 8.96
N SER A 251 10.42 15.97 8.87
CA SER A 251 9.59 15.15 9.76
C SER A 251 10.33 14.85 11.07
N ILE A 252 9.60 14.43 12.10
CA ILE A 252 10.21 14.02 13.37
C ILE A 252 11.17 12.84 13.11
N THR A 253 10.78 11.86 12.31
CA THR A 253 11.64 10.72 11.96
C THR A 253 12.96 11.14 11.32
N GLN A 254 12.93 12.10 10.39
CA GLN A 254 14.15 12.61 9.74
C GLN A 254 15.05 13.36 10.72
N THR A 255 14.46 14.17 11.62
CA THR A 255 15.23 14.86 12.66
C THR A 255 15.90 13.88 13.61
N LEU A 256 15.21 12.81 14.03
CA LEU A 256 15.79 11.77 14.90
C LEU A 256 16.91 10.99 14.19
N GLU A 257 16.70 10.60 12.93
CA GLU A 257 17.69 9.88 12.12
C GLU A 257 18.98 10.70 11.94
N LEU A 258 18.87 12.01 11.66
CA LEU A 258 20.03 12.92 11.56
C LEU A 258 20.84 13.03 12.85
N ASN A 259 20.22 12.72 13.99
CA ASN A 259 20.86 12.70 15.31
C ASN A 259 21.18 11.27 15.79
N GLY A 260 21.12 10.27 14.90
CA GLY A 260 21.49 8.89 15.19
C GLY A 260 20.48 8.11 16.04
N ILE A 261 19.23 8.59 16.13
CA ILE A 261 18.15 7.93 16.87
C ILE A 261 17.26 7.18 15.89
N GLU A 262 17.22 5.86 16.01
CA GLU A 262 16.40 5.01 15.17
C GLU A 262 15.07 4.67 15.84
N ILE A 263 13.97 4.87 15.12
CA ILE A 263 12.65 4.33 15.47
C ILE A 263 12.15 3.46 14.31
N PRO A 264 11.25 2.48 14.54
CA PRO A 264 10.72 1.65 13.46
C PRO A 264 10.01 2.49 12.40
N ILE A 265 10.42 2.39 11.14
CA ILE A 265 9.83 3.14 10.02
C ILE A 265 9.60 2.18 8.84
N SER A 266 8.54 2.44 8.07
CA SER A 266 8.23 1.70 6.84
C SER A 266 7.75 2.66 5.74
N CYS A 267 6.48 3.08 5.76
CA CYS A 267 5.93 3.83 4.62
C CYS A 267 6.38 5.30 4.50
N GLU A 268 6.81 5.92 5.60
CA GLU A 268 7.07 7.37 5.73
C GLU A 268 5.94 8.30 5.27
N GLU A 269 4.73 7.76 5.14
CA GLU A 269 3.58 8.48 4.60
C GLU A 269 2.42 8.58 5.60
N GLY A 270 2.45 7.83 6.71
CA GLY A 270 1.46 7.92 7.78
C GLY A 270 0.27 6.98 7.64
N TRP A 271 0.42 5.83 6.97
CA TRP A 271 -0.67 4.85 6.84
C TRP A 271 -0.33 3.44 7.35
N CYS A 272 0.94 3.08 7.47
CA CYS A 272 1.31 1.72 7.86
C CYS A 272 1.29 1.45 9.38
N GLY A 273 1.31 2.50 10.21
CA GLY A 273 1.38 2.40 11.67
C GLY A 273 2.75 2.01 12.24
N THR A 274 3.75 1.64 11.43
CA THR A 274 5.06 1.17 11.91
C THR A 274 5.77 2.16 12.82
N CYS A 275 5.73 3.45 12.51
CA CYS A 275 6.38 4.49 13.31
C CYS A 275 5.56 4.98 14.49
N MET A 276 4.43 4.35 14.83
CA MET A 276 3.57 4.82 15.90
C MET A 276 4.35 4.97 17.21
N THR A 277 4.29 6.16 17.81
CA THR A 277 5.00 6.50 19.04
C THR A 277 4.02 7.07 20.06
N ARG A 278 4.20 6.75 21.34
CA ARG A 278 3.40 7.33 22.41
C ARG A 278 3.86 8.77 22.69
N VAL A 279 2.88 9.63 22.94
CA VAL A 279 3.10 11.03 23.33
C VAL A 279 2.80 11.14 24.82
N LEU A 280 3.78 11.62 25.58
CA LEU A 280 3.67 11.81 27.03
C LEU A 280 3.21 13.22 27.38
N GLU A 281 3.65 14.23 26.61
CA GLU A 281 3.26 15.64 26.78
C GLU A 281 3.19 16.36 25.43
N GLY A 282 2.30 17.36 25.33
CA GLY A 282 2.06 18.17 24.13
C GLY A 282 0.88 17.70 23.27
N ILE A 283 0.53 18.48 22.26
CA ILE A 283 -0.63 18.22 21.37
C ILE A 283 -0.13 17.94 19.95
N PRO A 284 -0.24 16.70 19.44
CA PRO A 284 0.10 16.38 18.06
C PRO A 284 -0.77 17.11 17.03
N ASP A 285 -0.16 17.49 15.92
CA ASP A 285 -0.84 17.83 14.67
C ASP A 285 -0.90 16.59 13.78
N HIS A 286 -1.98 15.82 13.90
CA HIS A 286 -2.15 14.56 13.18
C HIS A 286 -2.29 14.76 11.67
N ARG A 287 -1.36 14.16 10.91
CA ARG A 287 -1.35 14.20 9.43
C ARG A 287 -1.34 12.79 8.81
N ASP A 288 -1.57 11.77 9.64
CA ASP A 288 -1.66 10.38 9.26
C ASP A 288 -3.08 10.00 8.79
N THR A 289 -3.25 8.79 8.25
CA THR A 289 -4.54 8.15 7.97
C THR A 289 -4.68 6.80 8.66
N PHE A 290 -3.79 6.50 9.61
CA PHE A 290 -3.80 5.24 10.34
C PHE A 290 -4.65 5.34 11.60
N LEU A 291 -4.45 6.38 12.41
CA LEU A 291 -5.17 6.59 13.65
C LEU A 291 -6.62 6.98 13.34
N SER A 292 -7.56 6.37 14.05
CA SER A 292 -8.98 6.76 14.08
C SER A 292 -9.17 8.15 14.69
N ASP A 293 -10.34 8.75 14.48
CA ASP A 293 -10.64 10.07 15.04
C ASP A 293 -10.67 10.07 16.59
N ASP A 294 -11.03 8.95 17.21
CA ASP A 294 -10.98 8.81 18.68
C ASP A 294 -9.52 8.75 19.18
N GLU A 295 -8.66 7.98 18.51
CA GLU A 295 -7.24 7.90 18.84
C GLU A 295 -6.53 9.25 18.65
N ARG A 296 -6.85 9.98 17.59
CA ARG A 296 -6.32 11.35 17.37
C ARG A 296 -6.76 12.31 18.46
N ARG A 297 -8.03 12.23 18.89
CA ARG A 297 -8.55 13.10 19.96
C ARG A 297 -7.91 12.83 21.32
N ALA A 298 -7.42 11.61 21.55
CA ALA A 298 -6.73 11.26 22.79
C ALA A 298 -5.34 11.91 22.94
N ASN A 299 -4.71 12.35 21.84
CA ASN A 299 -3.39 13.01 21.82
C ASN A 299 -2.26 12.20 22.51
N ASN A 300 -2.42 10.89 22.68
CA ASN A 300 -1.46 10.01 23.36
C ASN A 300 -0.62 9.16 22.39
N LEU A 301 -0.86 9.31 21.09
CA LEU A 301 -0.15 8.62 20.01
C LEU A 301 0.18 9.62 18.91
N ILE A 302 1.25 9.36 18.17
CA ILE A 302 1.64 10.13 16.99
C ILE A 302 2.27 9.22 15.94
N MET A 303 2.16 9.61 14.67
CA MET A 303 2.93 9.05 13.56
C MET A 303 4.06 10.03 13.19
N PRO A 304 5.28 9.87 13.72
CA PRO A 304 6.35 10.87 13.60
C PRO A 304 6.83 11.10 12.16
N CYS A 305 6.55 10.17 11.24
CA CYS A 305 6.92 10.32 9.83
C CYS A 305 6.12 11.40 9.07
N CYS A 306 4.98 11.82 9.60
CA CYS A 306 4.08 12.74 8.91
C CYS A 306 3.46 13.80 9.80
N SER A 307 3.13 13.46 11.04
CA SER A 307 2.47 14.35 11.98
C SER A 307 3.46 15.38 12.53
N ARG A 308 2.94 16.54 12.93
CA ARG A 308 3.72 17.64 13.54
C ARG A 308 3.22 17.91 14.95
N SER A 309 3.45 19.13 15.45
CA SER A 309 2.98 19.57 16.76
C SER A 309 2.12 20.82 16.63
N ARG A 310 1.10 20.91 17.49
CA ARG A 310 0.37 22.15 17.80
C ARG A 310 0.91 22.87 19.04
N SER A 311 1.77 22.20 19.80
CA SER A 311 2.51 22.75 20.94
C SER A 311 3.96 23.07 20.55
N ASP A 312 4.62 23.94 21.30
CA ASP A 312 6.04 24.28 21.04
C ASP A 312 6.97 23.07 21.21
N CYS A 313 6.61 22.11 22.07
CA CYS A 313 7.36 20.88 22.32
C CYS A 313 6.43 19.67 22.47
N LEU A 314 6.84 18.52 21.92
CA LEU A 314 6.26 17.21 22.21
C LEU A 314 7.26 16.37 23.00
N VAL A 315 6.79 15.67 24.05
CA VAL A 315 7.59 14.66 24.76
C VAL A 315 7.18 13.28 24.28
N LEU A 316 8.10 12.53 23.69
CA LEU A 316 7.85 11.21 23.11
C LEU A 316 8.43 10.09 23.97
N ASP A 317 7.70 8.98 24.04
CA ASP A 317 8.11 7.74 24.75
C ASP A 317 9.12 6.96 23.90
N ILE A 318 10.30 7.55 23.76
CA ILE A 318 11.51 7.04 23.10
C ILE A 318 12.64 7.18 24.12
#